data_AF-A0A820SUR3-F1
#
_entry.id   AF-A0A820SUR3-F1
#
_cell.length_a   1.000
_cell.length_b   1.000
_cell.length_c   1.000
_cell.angle_alpha   90.00
_cell.angle_beta   90.00
_cell.angle_gamma   90.00
#
_symmetry.space_group_name_H-M   'P 1'
#
loop_
_entity.id
_entity.type
_entity.pdbx_description
1 polymer ?
#
loop_
_entity_poly.entity_id
_entity_poly.type
_entity_poly.pdbx_seq_one_letter_code
_entity_poly.pdbx_strand_id
1 'polypeptide(L)'
;DVQRGNFNDHIKKFCSKSILSCTASDINCPWSGTREELEKHLSICNYTQLRSVLIQFMNTNQLFEQQIQTLTNHVQTLQTAASNPISRLITFDKLIEIENKIDSGVIPELYQNLKWINVWYMHEKWV
;
A
#
# COMPACT_ATOMS: atom_id res chain seq x y z
N ASP A 1 4.39 -26.53 -51.18
CA ASP A 1 5.47 -27.35 -50.60
C ASP A 1 6.09 -26.61 -49.42
N VAL A 2 6.20 -27.26 -48.26
CA VAL A 2 6.86 -26.68 -47.06
C VAL A 2 8.19 -27.42 -46.87
N GLN A 3 9.32 -26.70 -46.92
CA GLN A 3 10.61 -27.30 -46.59
C GLN A 3 10.58 -27.82 -45.14
N ARG A 4 11.02 -29.07 -44.95
CA ARG A 4 10.93 -29.79 -43.67
C ARG A 4 11.57 -29.05 -42.48
N GLY A 5 12.64 -28.29 -42.71
CA GLY A 5 13.29 -27.46 -41.69
C GLY A 5 12.50 -26.21 -41.27
N ASN A 6 11.52 -25.79 -42.07
CA ASN A 6 10.70 -24.60 -41.83
C ASN A 6 9.26 -24.94 -41.44
N PHE A 7 8.99 -26.21 -41.12
CA PHE A 7 7.64 -26.69 -40.79
C PHE A 7 7.08 -26.08 -39.51
N ASN A 8 7.90 -25.95 -38.46
CA ASN A 8 7.47 -25.29 -37.22
C ASN A 8 7.17 -23.81 -37.41
N ASP A 9 8.01 -23.12 -38.19
CA ASP A 9 7.79 -21.72 -38.54
C ASP A 9 6.54 -21.55 -39.40
N HIS A 10 6.30 -22.46 -40.34
CA HIS A 10 5.06 -22.51 -41.10
C HIS A 10 3.84 -22.69 -40.20
N ILE A 11 3.83 -23.69 -39.30
CA ILE A 11 2.71 -23.94 -38.39
C ILE A 11 2.40 -22.70 -37.53
N LYS A 12 3.46 -22.09 -36.97
CA LYS A 12 3.31 -20.94 -36.06
C LYS A 12 2.93 -19.66 -36.78
N LYS A 13 3.51 -19.40 -37.96
CA LYS A 13 3.44 -18.08 -38.62
C LYS A 13 2.52 -18.03 -39.84
N PHE A 14 2.24 -19.14 -40.53
CA PHE A 14 1.61 -19.09 -41.85
C PHE A 14 0.50 -20.12 -42.10
N CYS A 15 0.42 -21.19 -41.32
CA CYS A 15 -0.59 -22.24 -41.51
C CYS A 15 -1.99 -21.71 -41.19
N SER A 16 -2.89 -21.73 -42.17
CA SER A 16 -4.29 -21.33 -42.00
C SER A 16 -5.09 -22.34 -41.16
N LYS A 17 -4.68 -23.62 -41.17
CA LYS A 17 -5.31 -24.71 -40.41
C LYS A 17 -4.77 -24.86 -38.99
N SER A 18 -3.83 -24.02 -38.55
CA SER A 18 -3.34 -24.09 -37.17
C SER A 18 -4.42 -23.60 -36.19
N ILE A 19 -4.57 -24.32 -35.09
CA ILE A 19 -5.41 -23.90 -33.98
C ILE A 19 -4.59 -22.94 -33.12
N LEU A 20 -5.07 -21.71 -33.00
CA LEU A 20 -4.47 -20.62 -32.25
C LEU A 20 -5.37 -20.28 -31.06
N SER A 21 -4.74 -19.94 -29.94
CA SER A 21 -5.43 -19.40 -28.77
C SER A 21 -5.65 -17.90 -28.92
N CYS A 22 -6.66 -17.37 -28.22
CA CYS A 22 -6.88 -15.93 -28.13
C CYS A 22 -5.67 -15.20 -27.50
N THR A 23 -5.41 -13.96 -27.90
CA THR A 23 -4.37 -13.09 -27.32
C THR A 23 -4.63 -12.73 -25.86
N ALA A 24 -5.88 -12.87 -25.41
CA ALA A 24 -6.32 -12.72 -24.02
C ALA A 24 -6.33 -14.07 -23.26
N SER A 25 -5.62 -15.09 -23.75
CA SER A 25 -5.46 -16.37 -23.05
C SER A 25 -4.69 -16.23 -21.73
N ASP A 26 -3.86 -15.19 -21.58
CA ASP A 26 -3.18 -14.84 -20.34
C ASP A 26 -4.13 -14.45 -19.21
N ILE A 27 -5.32 -13.92 -19.56
CA ILE A 27 -6.42 -13.66 -18.62
C ILE A 27 -7.54 -14.71 -18.76
N ASN A 28 -7.17 -15.92 -19.17
CA ASN A 28 -8.03 -17.10 -19.24
C ASN A 28 -9.21 -17.01 -20.22
N CYS A 29 -9.04 -16.32 -21.35
CA CYS A 29 -9.98 -16.47 -22.45
C CYS A 29 -9.97 -17.94 -22.93
N PRO A 30 -11.12 -18.66 -22.93
CA PRO A 30 -11.17 -20.08 -23.26
C PRO A 30 -11.15 -20.35 -24.78
N TRP A 31 -11.15 -19.29 -25.60
CA TRP A 31 -11.29 -19.43 -27.04
C TRP A 31 -10.01 -19.96 -27.70
N SER A 32 -10.19 -20.93 -28.59
CA SER A 32 -9.19 -21.41 -29.54
C SER A 32 -9.86 -21.77 -30.86
N GLY A 33 -9.18 -21.52 -31.98
CA GLY A 33 -9.75 -21.73 -33.31
C GLY A 33 -8.75 -21.49 -34.43
N THR A 34 -9.20 -21.52 -35.67
CA THR A 34 -8.34 -21.25 -36.83
C THR A 34 -7.96 -19.77 -36.92
N ARG A 35 -6.96 -19.45 -37.74
CA ARG A 35 -6.53 -18.07 -37.94
C ARG A 35 -7.64 -17.15 -38.47
N GLU A 36 -8.49 -17.64 -39.38
CA GLU A 36 -9.60 -16.84 -39.91
C GLU A 36 -10.67 -16.54 -38.85
N GLU A 37 -10.91 -17.50 -37.95
CA GLU A 37 -11.85 -17.33 -36.84
C GLU A 37 -11.27 -16.44 -35.73
N LEU A 38 -9.95 -16.42 -35.56
CA LEU A 38 -9.26 -15.58 -34.57
C LEU A 38 -9.51 -14.09 -34.83
N GLU A 39 -9.38 -13.62 -36.07
CA GLU A 39 -9.63 -12.22 -36.41
C GLU A 39 -11.07 -11.80 -36.08
N LYS A 40 -12.04 -12.67 -36.41
CA LYS A 40 -13.45 -12.44 -36.06
C LYS A 40 -13.64 -12.43 -34.55
N HIS A 41 -13.07 -13.40 -33.85
CA HIS A 41 -13.14 -13.51 -32.40
C HIS A 41 -12.57 -12.27 -31.70
N LEU A 42 -11.40 -11.78 -32.12
CA LEU A 42 -10.74 -10.62 -31.52
C LEU A 42 -11.62 -9.35 -31.57
N SER A 43 -12.43 -9.19 -32.62
CA SER A 43 -13.36 -8.06 -32.74
C SER A 43 -14.52 -8.08 -31.75
N ILE A 44 -14.89 -9.26 -31.24
CA ILE A 44 -16.01 -9.47 -30.31
C ILE A 44 -15.56 -10.03 -28.95
N CYS A 45 -14.26 -10.18 -28.72
CA CYS A 45 -13.75 -10.84 -27.52
C CYS A 45 -13.85 -9.90 -26.32
N ASN A 46 -14.77 -10.22 -25.41
CA ASN A 46 -14.94 -9.48 -24.15
C ASN A 46 -13.66 -9.47 -23.31
N TYR A 47 -12.85 -10.53 -23.32
CA TYR A 47 -11.60 -10.60 -22.56
C TYR A 47 -10.59 -9.58 -23.08
N THR A 48 -10.45 -9.44 -24.40
CA THR A 48 -9.57 -8.41 -24.98
C THR A 48 -10.00 -7.00 -24.56
N GLN A 49 -11.30 -6.74 -24.51
CA GLN A 49 -11.84 -5.44 -24.06
C GLN A 49 -11.63 -5.23 -22.55
N LEU A 50 -11.80 -6.27 -21.73
CA LEU A 50 -11.60 -6.22 -20.28
C LEU A 50 -10.13 -6.01 -19.88
N ARG A 51 -9.19 -6.38 -20.75
CA ARG A 51 -7.75 -6.32 -20.46
C ARG A 51 -7.27 -4.93 -20.04
N SER A 52 -7.71 -3.88 -20.75
CA SER A 52 -7.31 -2.50 -20.43
C SER A 52 -7.84 -2.06 -19.06
N VAL A 53 -9.10 -2.40 -18.77
CA VAL A 53 -9.76 -2.09 -17.51
C VAL A 53 -9.10 -2.86 -16.36
N LEU A 54 -8.78 -4.14 -16.54
CA LEU A 54 -8.07 -4.95 -15.54
C LEU A 54 -6.68 -4.37 -15.23
N ILE A 55 -5.92 -3.96 -16.24
CA ILE A 55 -4.60 -3.32 -16.03
C ILE A 55 -4.75 -2.06 -15.20
N GLN A 56 -5.75 -1.23 -15.48
CA GLN A 56 -6.02 -0.02 -14.69
C GLN A 56 -6.33 -0.38 -13.23
N PHE A 57 -7.22 -1.34 -12.99
CA PHE A 57 -7.55 -1.80 -11.64
C PHE A 57 -6.33 -2.35 -10.89
N MET A 58 -5.49 -3.17 -11.54
CA MET A 58 -4.27 -3.70 -10.94
C MET A 58 -3.31 -2.59 -10.53
N ASN A 59 -3.10 -1.59 -11.39
CA ASN A 59 -2.24 -0.44 -11.08
C ASN A 59 -2.78 0.37 -9.90
N THR A 60 -4.10 0.60 -9.85
CA THR A 60 -4.74 1.30 -8.74
C THR A 60 -4.64 0.53 -7.42
N ASN A 61 -4.86 -0.79 -7.45
CA ASN A 61 -4.70 -1.63 -6.26
C ASN A 61 -3.27 -1.60 -5.74
N GLN A 62 -2.28 -1.72 -6.63
CA GLN A 62 -0.87 -1.63 -6.26
C GLN A 62 -0.54 -0.28 -5.61
N LEU A 63 -1.10 0.83 -6.11
CA LEU A 63 -0.94 2.14 -5.50
C LEU A 63 -1.56 2.20 -4.09
N PHE A 64 -2.76 1.66 -3.92
CA PHE A 64 -3.41 1.62 -2.61
C PHE A 64 -2.64 0.76 -1.60
N GLU A 65 -2.11 -0.39 -2.02
CA GLU A 65 -1.25 -1.23 -1.19
C GLU A 65 0.01 -0.48 -0.73
N GLN A 66 0.64 0.28 -1.61
CA GLN A 66 1.78 1.13 -1.26
C GLN A 66 1.40 2.20 -0.21
N GLN A 67 0.25 2.87 -0.39
CA GLN A 67 -0.23 3.87 0.57
C GLN A 67 -0.51 3.27 1.95
N ILE A 68 -1.16 2.10 1.99
CA ILE A 68 -1.41 1.36 3.22
C ILE A 68 -0.09 1.03 3.92
N GLN A 69 0.90 0.56 3.17
CA GLN A 69 2.21 0.24 3.74
C GLN A 69 2.91 1.48 4.33
N THR A 70 2.88 2.61 3.62
CA THR A 70 3.45 3.87 4.11
C THR A 70 2.78 4.33 5.39
N LEU A 71 1.44 4.35 5.42
CA LEU A 71 0.67 4.75 6.60
C LEU A 71 0.94 3.82 7.78
N THR A 72 1.01 2.52 7.53
CA THR A 72 1.33 1.52 8.57
C THR A 72 2.71 1.78 9.17
N ASN A 73 3.72 2.03 8.33
CA ASN A 73 5.07 2.36 8.80
C ASN A 73 5.09 3.65 9.63
N HIS A 74 4.33 4.68 9.23
CA HIS A 74 4.23 5.93 9.99
C HIS A 74 3.59 5.71 11.36
N VAL A 75 2.47 4.97 11.42
CA VAL A 75 1.80 4.64 12.68
C VAL A 75 2.75 3.86 13.60
N GLN A 76 3.46 2.86 13.07
CA GLN A 76 4.43 2.10 13.84
C GLN A 76 5.60 2.96 14.34
N THR A 77 6.07 3.91 13.54
CA THR A 77 7.11 4.88 13.95
C THR A 77 6.62 5.76 15.10
N LEU A 78 5.40 6.28 15.01
CA LEU A 78 4.81 7.11 16.06
C LEU A 78 4.58 6.31 17.35
N GLN A 79 4.11 5.07 17.23
CA GLN A 79 3.93 4.18 18.37
C GLN A 79 5.26 3.85 19.04
N THR A 80 6.31 3.52 18.28
CA THR A 80 7.64 3.25 18.86
C THR A 80 8.26 4.49 19.51
N ALA A 81 8.09 5.68 18.92
CA ALA A 81 8.53 6.94 19.52
C ALA A 81 7.79 7.26 20.84
N ALA A 82 6.48 7.00 20.89
CA ALA A 82 5.65 7.17 22.10
C ALA A 82 5.94 6.11 23.17
N SER A 83 6.35 4.91 22.75
CA SER A 83 6.70 3.79 23.63
C SER A 83 8.11 3.87 24.20
N ASN A 84 8.97 4.75 23.67
CA ASN A 84 10.33 4.91 24.15
C ASN A 84 10.34 5.65 25.52
N PRO A 85 10.72 4.99 26.62
CA PRO A 85 10.69 5.58 27.96
C PRO A 85 11.67 6.75 28.14
N ILE A 86 12.67 6.88 27.26
CA ILE A 86 13.63 8.01 27.31
C ILE A 86 12.93 9.34 27.03
N SER A 87 11.94 9.37 26.13
CA SER A 87 11.14 10.57 25.84
C SER A 87 10.33 11.02 27.06
N ARG A 88 9.84 10.06 27.86
CA ARG A 88 9.14 10.33 29.14
C ARG A 88 10.09 10.78 30.25
N LEU A 89 11.30 10.21 30.32
CA LEU A 89 12.31 10.57 31.31
C LEU A 89 12.84 12.00 31.09
N ILE A 90 13.10 12.41 29.84
CA ILE A 90 13.55 13.78 29.52
C ILE A 90 12.49 14.82 29.93
N THR A 91 11.20 14.51 29.79
CA THR A 91 10.13 15.37 30.32
C THR A 91 10.08 15.38 31.84
N PHE A 92 10.35 14.25 32.52
CA PHE A 92 10.33 14.18 33.98
C PHE A 92 11.51 14.91 34.63
N ASP A 93 12.72 14.76 34.09
CA ASP A 93 13.91 15.46 34.59
C ASP A 93 13.76 16.98 34.46
N LYS A 94 13.16 17.44 33.35
CA LYS A 94 12.81 18.86 33.16
C LYS A 94 11.71 19.33 34.13
N LEU A 95 10.74 18.49 34.47
CA LEU A 95 9.71 18.81 35.47
C LEU A 95 10.31 18.90 36.88
N ILE A 96 11.23 18.00 37.24
CA ILE A 96 11.97 18.03 38.51
C ILE A 96 12.87 19.27 38.58
N GLU A 97 13.51 19.67 37.48
CA GLU A 97 14.32 20.89 37.43
C GLU A 97 13.44 22.15 37.61
N ILE A 98 12.23 22.15 37.08
CA ILE A 98 11.25 23.23 37.27
C ILE A 98 10.75 23.25 38.73
N GLU A 99 10.44 22.10 39.32
CA GLU A 99 9.98 21.98 40.71
C GLU A 99 11.03 22.47 41.71
N ASN A 100 12.30 22.11 41.51
CA ASN A 100 13.40 22.63 42.34
C ASN A 100 13.63 24.16 42.18
N LYS A 101 13.36 24.72 41.00
CA LYS A 101 13.42 26.18 40.75
C LYS A 101 12.24 26.93 41.37
N ILE A 102 11.10 26.26 41.52
CA ILE A 102 9.90 26.76 42.17
C ILE A 102 10.12 26.80 43.69
N ASP A 103 10.64 25.72 44.29
CA ASP A 103 10.89 25.61 45.74
C ASP A 103 12.04 26.50 46.23
N SER A 104 13.00 26.84 45.36
CA SER A 104 14.07 27.80 45.66
C SER A 104 13.62 29.26 45.56
N GLY A 105 12.34 29.54 45.27
CA GLY A 105 11.76 30.88 45.28
C GLY A 105 12.17 31.76 44.09
N VAL A 106 12.69 31.16 43.01
CA VAL A 106 13.26 31.90 41.87
C VAL A 106 12.17 32.39 40.89
N ILE A 107 10.93 31.87 40.94
CA ILE A 107 9.84 32.30 40.05
C ILE A 107 8.52 32.49 40.81
N PRO A 108 8.22 33.70 41.32
CA PRO A 108 6.97 33.98 42.02
C PRO A 108 5.72 33.96 41.11
N GLU A 109 5.88 34.11 39.79
CA GLU A 109 4.75 34.31 38.86
C GLU A 109 4.11 33.02 38.31
N LEU A 110 4.75 31.85 38.43
CA LEU A 110 4.22 30.58 37.88
C LEU A 110 3.40 29.75 38.89
N TYR A 111 3.47 30.08 40.19
CA TYR A 111 2.79 29.33 41.25
C TYR A 111 1.25 29.33 41.14
N GLN A 112 0.65 30.34 40.51
CA GLN A 112 -0.80 30.39 40.32
C GLN A 112 -1.31 29.50 39.19
N ASN A 113 -0.49 29.22 38.16
CA ASN A 113 -0.92 28.44 36.99
C ASN A 113 -0.71 26.92 37.17
N LEU A 114 0.28 26.50 37.97
CA LEU A 114 0.60 25.07 38.16
C LEU A 114 -0.36 24.33 39.11
N LYS A 115 -1.10 25.05 39.97
CA LYS A 115 -2.07 24.44 40.89
C LYS A 115 -3.22 23.74 40.15
N TRP A 116 -3.53 24.14 38.93
CA TRP A 116 -4.60 23.56 38.11
C TRP A 116 -4.17 22.28 37.37
N ILE A 117 -2.89 22.15 37.04
CA ILE A 117 -2.36 20.99 36.29
C ILE A 117 -2.29 19.75 37.19
N ASN A 118 -1.94 19.91 38.47
CA ASN A 118 -1.90 18.79 39.42
C ASN A 118 -3.30 18.22 39.76
N VAL A 119 -4.36 19.04 39.66
CA VAL A 119 -5.74 18.59 39.88
C VAL A 119 -6.24 17.73 38.71
N TRP A 120 -5.80 18.01 37.49
CA TRP A 120 -6.20 17.26 36.30
C TRP A 120 -5.56 15.86 36.26
N TYR A 121 -4.26 15.76 36.60
CA TYR A 121 -3.52 14.50 36.53
C TYR A 121 -3.92 13.47 37.61
N MET A 122 -4.45 13.93 38.75
CA MET A 122 -4.98 13.06 39.80
C MET A 122 -6.36 12.48 39.46
N HIS A 123 -7.15 13.17 38.62
CA HIS A 123 -8.51 12.75 38.28
C HIS A 123 -8.56 11.63 37.23
N GLU A 124 -7.56 11.53 36.34
CA GLU A 124 -7.46 10.45 35.34
C GLU A 124 -6.94 9.11 35.88
N LYS A 125 -6.40 9.07 37.11
CA LYS A 125 -5.94 7.82 37.74
C LYS A 125 -6.99 7.12 38.63
N TRP A 126 -8.18 7.70 38.78
CA TRP A 126 -9.26 7.19 39.63
C TRP A 126 -10.61 7.03 38.91
N VAL A 127 -10.60 6.81 37.60
CA VAL A 127 -11.75 6.33 36.79
C VAL A 127 -11.29 5.16 35.94
#